data_AF-A0A667YX11-F1
#
_entry.id   AF-A0A667YX11-F1
#
_cell.length_a   1.000
_cell.length_b   1.000
_cell.length_c   1.000
_cell.angle_alpha   90.00
_cell.angle_beta   90.00
_cell.angle_gamma   90.00
#
_symmetry.space_group_name_H-M   'P 1'
#
loop_
_entity.id
_entity.type
_entity.pdbx_description
1 polymer ?
#
loop_
_entity_poly.entity_id
_entity_poly.type
_entity_poly.pdbx_seq_one_letter_code
_entity_poly.pdbx_strand_id
1 'polypeptide(L)'
;MLVVACVPVCIVVSVSQLRSLLQKQSTLLAPSKIPSPSKRAQEEGTSSLPAIQDLVPMIYNQAEYIQHLEAEVKFCKEELEGMKQRIRVVVVENEKLQSELKSKTVEETLRDYTILDSTVVCVSVCVSVCVSVCVCMCEQLKALHQAQTESLQAQVISLRKELSVSQRECEEVKARLRHQEAQAAETLKNDGAPRVAGLCLKCAQHEAVLAGTHTNVHVQAIERLTKERDELLVALRALRASQQEAQQREWSACLQVKQAVEMAEEAKLHKTRVEVQCDQLSRELGRQRERLEREAQALQERLAEAREEARCEAHKEKEQLAHTVSSLSQHVAELEGQLDRANREKSSLTNQLEETLRKMTNQEQDSTKVCVDLRYQLSQAQLKREEAERELRDLSTNTARRKEKAAQEVARLSSELVGCRQHLEAVQKDGSQWQAEALSLAEQLANAQRQLHLTRQEKESAERSHEEDMAAVNLSAREREGELTALLEQSEAKHQQIVGELDGLLSSQNSLIRKLREECCMLGAKLEELTEKSRIELEQLSLEKFHLEETVESLRARCSNMEEQCVQHGRMHQRMKDRLQQLDRHCQTSAQQVCQLLAKQNQLMQERHTLTEEMQNLRIEVHTHTHLYRLRLSVFIR
;
A
#
# COMPACT_ATOMS: atom_id res chain seq x y z
N MET A 1 14.63 -39.04 50.34
CA MET A 1 14.41 -38.56 48.95
C MET A 1 13.89 -37.12 48.98
N LEU A 2 13.89 -36.41 47.83
CA LEU A 2 13.42 -35.01 47.60
C LEU A 2 14.47 -33.86 47.60
N VAL A 3 15.65 -34.03 46.98
CA VAL A 3 16.54 -32.89 46.60
C VAL A 3 17.17 -33.05 45.20
N VAL A 4 16.42 -33.61 44.23
CA VAL A 4 16.96 -33.95 42.88
C VAL A 4 16.23 -33.21 41.74
N ALA A 5 15.33 -32.27 42.05
CA ALA A 5 14.40 -31.68 41.07
C ALA A 5 14.67 -30.22 40.64
N CYS A 6 15.58 -29.48 41.30
CA CYS A 6 15.68 -28.02 41.13
C CYS A 6 16.78 -27.53 40.16
N VAL A 7 17.83 -28.32 39.92
CA VAL A 7 19.00 -27.92 39.11
C VAL A 7 18.66 -27.51 37.66
N PRO A 8 17.80 -28.23 36.89
CA PRO A 8 17.50 -27.83 35.51
C PRO A 8 16.63 -26.56 35.43
N VAL A 9 15.85 -26.24 36.46
CA VAL A 9 14.89 -25.12 36.43
C VAL A 9 15.63 -23.77 36.49
N CYS A 10 16.62 -23.63 37.38
CA CYS A 10 17.34 -22.37 37.56
C CYS A 10 18.08 -21.91 36.29
N ILE A 11 18.67 -22.86 35.55
CA ILE A 11 19.36 -22.58 34.29
C ILE A 11 18.36 -22.14 33.22
N VAL A 12 17.19 -22.79 33.12
CA VAL A 12 16.13 -22.40 32.17
C VAL A 12 15.53 -21.03 32.50
N VAL A 13 15.38 -20.68 33.78
CA VAL A 13 14.94 -19.32 34.20
C VAL A 13 15.99 -18.27 33.82
N SER A 14 17.27 -18.53 34.08
CA SER A 14 18.36 -17.61 33.72
C SER A 14 18.46 -17.38 32.20
N VAL A 15 18.35 -18.45 31.40
CA VAL A 15 18.41 -18.39 29.93
C VAL A 15 17.16 -17.73 29.33
N SER A 16 15.98 -17.92 29.92
CA SER A 16 14.76 -17.24 29.48
C SER A 16 14.73 -15.75 29.85
N GLN A 17 15.28 -15.36 31.01
CA GLN A 17 15.50 -13.95 31.37
C GLN A 17 16.52 -13.28 30.44
N LEU A 18 17.64 -13.93 30.10
CA LEU A 18 18.59 -13.45 29.10
C LEU A 18 17.96 -13.30 27.70
N ARG A 19 17.13 -14.25 27.26
CA ARG A 19 16.34 -14.12 26.03
C ARG A 19 15.41 -12.90 26.08
N SER A 20 14.68 -12.70 27.19
CA SER A 20 13.77 -11.57 27.37
C SER A 20 14.48 -10.22 27.31
N LEU A 21 15.69 -10.11 27.90
CA LEU A 21 16.52 -8.90 27.85
C LEU A 21 17.07 -8.63 26.44
N LEU A 22 17.64 -9.63 25.77
CA LEU A 22 18.12 -9.50 24.39
C LEU A 22 16.99 -9.13 23.41
N GLN A 23 15.81 -9.74 23.59
CA GLN A 23 14.65 -9.47 22.73
C GLN A 23 14.04 -8.09 22.99
N LYS A 24 14.26 -7.47 24.17
CA LYS A 24 13.92 -6.06 24.43
C LYS A 24 14.90 -5.07 23.82
N GLN A 25 16.21 -5.40 23.73
CA GLN A 25 17.18 -4.55 23.00
C GLN A 25 16.97 -4.63 21.46
N SER A 26 16.61 -5.80 20.94
CA SER A 26 16.39 -6.02 19.50
C SER A 26 15.29 -5.13 18.89
N THR A 27 14.33 -4.67 19.69
CA THR A 27 13.20 -3.83 19.23
C THR A 27 13.60 -2.39 18.85
N LEU A 28 14.83 -1.95 19.14
CA LEU A 28 15.30 -0.59 18.85
C LEU A 28 16.15 -0.46 17.57
N LEU A 29 16.49 -1.57 16.89
CA LEU A 29 17.37 -1.56 15.72
C LEU A 29 16.89 -2.51 14.61
N ALA A 30 15.86 -2.11 13.85
CA ALA A 30 15.49 -2.72 12.57
C ALA A 30 14.92 -1.66 11.58
N PRO A 31 15.08 -1.81 10.24
CA PRO A 31 15.09 -0.65 9.35
C PRO A 31 13.73 -0.23 8.78
N SER A 32 13.63 1.07 8.46
CA SER A 32 12.50 1.65 7.71
C SER A 32 12.49 1.21 6.25
N LYS A 33 11.29 1.10 5.64
CA LYS A 33 11.10 0.75 4.23
C LYS A 33 10.92 2.01 3.36
N ILE A 34 11.62 2.08 2.22
CA ILE A 34 11.38 3.08 1.18
C ILE A 34 11.45 2.41 -0.21
N PRO A 35 10.42 2.62 -1.05
CA PRO A 35 10.56 2.66 -2.50
C PRO A 35 10.55 4.12 -3.02
N SER A 36 11.39 4.38 -4.01
CA SER A 36 11.62 5.68 -4.69
C SER A 36 10.79 5.82 -6.00
N PRO A 37 10.94 6.90 -6.83
CA PRO A 37 11.14 8.35 -6.58
C PRO A 37 10.23 9.27 -7.45
N SER A 38 10.10 10.57 -7.12
CA SER A 38 9.74 11.59 -8.14
C SER A 38 10.22 13.03 -7.83
N LYS A 39 10.34 13.82 -8.90
CA LYS A 39 11.06 15.09 -9.13
C LYS A 39 10.56 16.34 -8.36
N ARG A 40 11.51 17.25 -8.04
CA ARG A 40 11.54 18.75 -8.07
C ARG A 40 10.24 19.53 -7.73
N ALA A 41 10.25 20.61 -6.94
CA ALA A 41 11.21 21.73 -6.89
C ALA A 41 11.23 22.36 -5.46
N GLN A 42 12.38 22.82 -4.91
CA GLN A 42 13.01 24.16 -5.05
C GLN A 42 12.32 25.30 -4.27
N GLU A 43 12.88 25.66 -3.10
CA GLU A 43 13.02 27.05 -2.63
C GLU A 43 14.19 27.14 -1.61
N GLU A 44 14.60 28.35 -1.21
CA GLU A 44 15.95 28.64 -0.68
C GLU A 44 16.04 28.83 0.85
N GLY A 45 17.25 28.72 1.42
CA GLY A 45 17.49 29.02 2.84
C GLY A 45 18.85 28.56 3.39
N THR A 46 19.91 29.34 3.19
CA THR A 46 21.27 29.02 3.68
C THR A 46 21.53 29.46 5.13
N SER A 47 21.95 28.55 6.01
CA SER A 47 22.81 28.90 7.16
C SER A 47 23.62 27.70 7.70
N SER A 48 24.88 27.98 8.06
CA SER A 48 25.80 27.18 8.90
C SER A 48 25.80 25.64 8.80
N LEU A 49 26.82 25.10 8.11
CA LEU A 49 27.45 23.83 8.52
C LEU A 49 28.21 24.04 9.85
N PRO A 50 28.18 23.09 10.81
CA PRO A 50 29.06 23.13 11.98
C PRO A 50 30.55 23.07 11.61
N ALA A 51 31.41 23.67 12.42
CA ALA A 51 32.84 23.74 12.13
C ALA A 51 33.55 22.41 12.44
N ILE A 52 34.58 22.08 11.66
CA ILE A 52 35.37 20.84 11.82
C ILE A 52 36.07 20.77 13.18
N GLN A 53 36.24 21.90 13.87
CA GLN A 53 36.81 21.95 15.23
C GLN A 53 35.90 21.33 16.31
N ASP A 54 34.58 21.30 16.12
CA ASP A 54 33.64 20.70 17.09
C ASP A 54 33.61 19.15 17.00
N LEU A 55 34.06 18.60 15.87
CA LEU A 55 34.15 17.15 15.64
C LEU A 55 35.32 16.51 16.40
N VAL A 56 36.43 17.23 16.64
CA VAL A 56 37.62 16.63 17.27
C VAL A 56 37.35 16.24 18.74
N PRO A 57 36.76 17.09 19.61
CA PRO A 57 36.35 16.67 20.95
C PRO A 57 35.29 15.57 20.92
N MET A 58 34.35 15.61 19.95
CA MET A 58 33.30 14.61 19.85
C MET A 58 33.84 13.22 19.48
N ILE A 59 34.82 13.14 18.58
CA ILE A 59 35.51 11.90 18.22
C ILE A 59 36.38 11.40 19.37
N TYR A 60 37.05 12.29 20.11
CA TYR A 60 37.85 11.90 21.28
C TYR A 60 36.96 11.33 22.41
N ASN A 61 35.85 12.02 22.73
CA ASN A 61 34.87 11.55 23.70
C ASN A 61 34.18 10.24 23.24
N GLN A 62 33.98 10.03 21.94
CA GLN A 62 33.50 8.75 21.41
C GLN A 62 34.56 7.65 21.55
N ALA A 63 35.84 7.93 21.36
CA ALA A 63 36.92 6.97 21.57
C ALA A 63 37.05 6.58 23.06
N GLU A 64 36.94 7.54 23.98
CA GLU A 64 36.92 7.28 25.42
C GLU A 64 35.67 6.48 25.84
N TYR A 65 34.49 6.79 25.29
CA TYR A 65 33.26 6.04 25.54
C TYR A 65 33.32 4.62 24.97
N ILE A 66 33.93 4.42 23.79
CA ILE A 66 34.21 3.09 23.24
C ILE A 66 35.19 2.33 24.14
N GLN A 67 36.28 2.94 24.61
CA GLN A 67 37.20 2.30 25.56
C GLN A 67 36.52 1.95 26.89
N HIS A 68 35.59 2.77 27.39
CA HIS A 68 34.77 2.45 28.56
C HIS A 68 33.90 1.22 28.32
N LEU A 69 33.16 1.19 27.21
CA LEU A 69 32.33 0.04 26.83
C LEU A 69 33.18 -1.22 26.58
N GLU A 70 34.36 -1.10 25.99
CA GLU A 70 35.31 -2.22 25.82
C GLU A 70 35.85 -2.73 27.15
N ALA A 71 36.12 -1.83 28.12
CA ALA A 71 36.52 -2.18 29.47
C ALA A 71 35.38 -2.85 30.25
N GLU A 72 34.14 -2.35 30.15
CA GLU A 72 32.95 -2.99 30.74
C GLU A 72 32.66 -4.36 30.12
N VAL A 73 32.75 -4.48 28.79
CA VAL A 73 32.60 -5.76 28.08
C VAL A 73 33.72 -6.73 28.44
N LYS A 74 34.95 -6.25 28.66
CA LYS A 74 36.07 -7.06 29.15
C LYS A 74 35.83 -7.53 30.59
N PHE A 75 35.45 -6.63 31.50
CA PHE A 75 35.09 -6.95 32.88
C PHE A 75 33.94 -7.97 32.94
N CYS A 76 32.88 -7.78 32.14
CA CYS A 76 31.78 -8.74 32.03
C CYS A 76 32.25 -10.11 31.51
N LYS A 77 33.19 -10.16 30.55
CA LYS A 77 33.77 -11.44 30.08
C LYS A 77 34.62 -12.11 31.16
N GLU A 78 35.40 -11.34 31.92
CA GLU A 78 36.26 -11.85 32.99
C GLU A 78 35.42 -12.38 34.17
N GLU A 79 34.39 -11.66 34.62
CA GLU A 79 33.45 -12.17 35.62
C GLU A 79 32.60 -13.35 35.10
N LEU A 80 32.27 -13.42 33.80
CA LEU A 80 31.50 -14.54 33.26
C LEU A 80 32.35 -15.80 33.07
N GLU A 81 33.64 -15.70 32.72
CA GLU A 81 34.59 -16.83 32.79
C GLU A 81 34.89 -17.22 34.24
N GLY A 82 34.99 -16.25 35.16
CA GLY A 82 35.08 -16.48 36.60
C GLY A 82 33.87 -17.21 37.15
N MET A 83 32.66 -16.79 36.77
CA MET A 83 31.40 -17.47 37.11
C MET A 83 31.34 -18.88 36.54
N LYS A 84 31.74 -19.06 35.27
CA LYS A 84 31.87 -20.37 34.62
C LYS A 84 32.91 -21.26 35.30
N GLN A 85 33.98 -20.70 35.89
CA GLN A 85 34.93 -21.44 36.71
C GLN A 85 34.33 -21.83 38.08
N ARG A 86 33.63 -20.91 38.76
CA ARG A 86 32.88 -21.20 39.99
C ARG A 86 31.83 -22.31 39.76
N ILE A 87 31.10 -22.24 38.65
CA ILE A 87 30.13 -23.28 38.22
C ILE A 87 30.84 -24.60 37.93
N ARG A 88 31.98 -24.63 37.23
CA ARG A 88 32.75 -25.87 37.00
C ARG A 88 33.20 -26.53 38.31
N VAL A 89 33.64 -25.75 39.30
CA VAL A 89 33.95 -26.28 40.65
C VAL A 89 32.70 -26.88 41.30
N VAL A 90 31.58 -26.13 41.35
CA VAL A 90 30.32 -26.60 41.96
C VAL A 90 29.73 -27.82 41.23
N VAL A 91 29.95 -27.97 39.92
CA VAL A 91 29.58 -29.17 39.15
C VAL A 91 30.47 -30.36 39.53
N VAL A 92 31.79 -30.21 39.56
CA VAL A 92 32.71 -31.28 39.98
C VAL A 92 32.49 -31.67 41.44
N GLU A 93 32.17 -30.72 42.32
CA GLU A 93 31.77 -30.99 43.69
C GLU A 93 30.41 -31.69 43.77
N ASN A 94 29.42 -31.36 42.92
CA ASN A 94 28.17 -32.11 42.82
C ASN A 94 28.37 -33.52 42.26
N GLU A 95 29.26 -33.72 41.29
CA GLU A 95 29.59 -35.03 40.74
C GLU A 95 30.33 -35.88 41.78
N LYS A 96 31.24 -35.28 42.56
CA LYS A 96 31.90 -35.91 43.69
C LYS A 96 30.91 -36.25 44.81
N LEU A 97 30.05 -35.31 45.21
CA LEU A 97 29.00 -35.54 46.22
C LEU A 97 27.96 -36.56 45.74
N GLN A 98 27.59 -36.59 44.46
CA GLN A 98 26.76 -37.67 43.91
C GLN A 98 27.50 -39.01 43.90
N SER A 99 28.81 -39.02 43.68
CA SER A 99 29.61 -40.25 43.71
C SER A 99 29.77 -40.76 45.14
N GLU A 100 29.96 -39.87 46.12
CA GLU A 100 29.96 -40.18 47.54
C GLU A 100 28.57 -40.57 48.07
N LEU A 101 27.49 -39.97 47.56
CA LEU A 101 26.12 -40.39 47.88
C LEU A 101 25.81 -41.74 47.24
N LYS A 102 26.25 -42.00 46.01
CA LYS A 102 26.12 -43.33 45.38
C LYS A 102 26.96 -44.37 46.14
N SER A 103 28.18 -44.05 46.57
CA SER A 103 28.99 -44.98 47.37
C SER A 103 28.39 -45.17 48.75
N LYS A 104 27.90 -44.13 49.42
CA LYS A 104 27.18 -44.25 50.70
C LYS A 104 25.88 -45.03 50.56
N THR A 105 25.08 -44.82 49.52
CA THR A 105 23.89 -45.65 49.25
C THR A 105 24.25 -47.08 48.83
N VAL A 106 25.43 -47.33 48.24
CA VAL A 106 25.95 -48.69 48.04
C VAL A 106 26.45 -49.31 49.35
N GLU A 107 27.09 -48.55 50.24
CA GLU A 107 27.46 -49.01 51.60
C GLU A 107 26.24 -49.21 52.51
N GLU A 108 25.22 -48.37 52.39
CA GLU A 108 23.92 -48.49 53.07
C GLU A 108 23.15 -49.68 52.49
N THR A 109 23.06 -49.85 51.17
CA THR A 109 22.42 -51.05 50.61
C THR A 109 23.23 -52.33 50.80
N LEU A 110 24.55 -52.28 51.01
CA LEU A 110 25.37 -53.43 51.43
C LEU A 110 25.26 -53.72 52.93
N ARG A 111 25.12 -52.70 53.78
CA ARG A 111 24.74 -52.87 55.20
C ARG A 111 23.35 -53.45 55.31
N ASP A 112 22.40 -52.89 54.58
CA ASP A 112 21.04 -53.43 54.44
C ASP A 112 21.06 -54.82 53.82
N TYR A 113 21.98 -55.17 52.90
CA TYR A 113 22.14 -56.56 52.43
C TYR A 113 22.66 -57.48 53.55
N THR A 114 23.66 -57.03 54.31
CA THR A 114 24.21 -57.76 55.46
C THR A 114 23.14 -57.96 56.55
N ILE A 115 22.19 -57.03 56.67
CA ILE A 115 21.03 -57.09 57.57
C ILE A 115 19.88 -57.92 56.95
N LEU A 116 19.62 -57.84 55.64
CA LEU A 116 18.55 -58.58 54.95
C LEU A 116 18.86 -60.06 54.83
N ASP A 117 20.10 -60.43 54.50
CA ASP A 117 20.55 -61.83 54.45
C ASP A 117 20.58 -62.46 55.86
N SER A 118 20.56 -61.63 56.91
CA SER A 118 20.34 -62.03 58.30
C SER A 118 18.86 -62.08 58.72
N THR A 119 17.91 -61.49 57.97
CA THR A 119 16.56 -61.19 58.51
C THR A 119 15.36 -61.34 57.55
N VAL A 120 15.49 -61.40 56.22
CA VAL A 120 14.34 -61.27 55.27
C VAL A 120 14.24 -62.36 54.21
N VAL A 121 14.48 -63.62 54.59
CA VAL A 121 13.97 -64.81 53.85
C VAL A 121 13.08 -65.71 54.74
N CYS A 122 13.13 -65.57 56.06
CA CYS A 122 12.60 -66.57 57.00
C CYS A 122 11.46 -66.07 57.92
N VAL A 123 10.67 -65.06 57.52
CA VAL A 123 9.73 -64.37 58.45
C VAL A 123 8.24 -64.50 58.10
N SER A 124 7.84 -64.87 56.88
CA SER A 124 6.41 -64.98 56.53
C SER A 124 5.77 -66.32 56.96
N VAL A 125 6.40 -67.46 56.64
CA VAL A 125 5.88 -68.79 57.03
C VAL A 125 6.26 -69.15 58.48
N CYS A 126 7.42 -68.70 58.95
CA CYS A 126 7.97 -69.14 60.22
C CYS A 126 7.39 -68.45 61.46
N VAL A 127 6.70 -67.31 61.37
CA VAL A 127 6.12 -66.69 62.58
C VAL A 127 4.94 -67.51 63.12
N SER A 128 4.08 -68.05 62.25
CA SER A 128 3.02 -68.97 62.69
C SER A 128 3.60 -70.30 63.21
N VAL A 129 4.58 -70.86 62.50
CA VAL A 129 5.21 -72.14 62.87
C VAL A 129 6.05 -72.02 64.15
N CYS A 130 6.88 -70.99 64.30
CA CYS A 130 7.72 -70.83 65.50
C CYS A 130 6.93 -70.40 66.74
N VAL A 131 5.84 -69.61 66.61
CA VAL A 131 4.96 -69.36 67.76
C VAL A 131 4.23 -70.64 68.16
N SER A 132 3.65 -71.40 67.21
CA SER A 132 2.99 -72.67 67.53
C SER A 132 3.97 -73.74 68.03
N VAL A 133 5.20 -73.82 67.51
CA VAL A 133 6.23 -74.75 67.98
C VAL A 133 6.80 -74.32 69.33
N CYS A 134 7.05 -73.04 69.62
CA CYS A 134 7.49 -72.61 70.95
C CYS A 134 6.37 -72.74 72.00
N VAL A 135 5.11 -72.46 71.65
CA VAL A 135 3.97 -72.72 72.54
C VAL A 135 3.82 -74.22 72.76
N CYS A 136 3.79 -75.04 71.70
CA CYS A 136 3.68 -76.50 71.82
C CYS A 136 4.87 -77.12 72.58
N MET A 137 6.12 -76.69 72.34
CA MET A 137 7.29 -77.14 73.11
C MET A 137 7.20 -76.71 74.58
N CYS A 138 6.73 -75.50 74.87
CA CYS A 138 6.56 -75.03 76.24
C CYS A 138 5.40 -75.74 76.95
N GLU A 139 4.32 -76.07 76.24
CA GLU A 139 3.18 -76.87 76.74
C GLU A 139 3.56 -78.34 76.90
N GLN A 140 4.35 -78.93 76.00
CA GLN A 140 4.94 -80.26 76.14
C GLN A 140 5.90 -80.33 77.32
N LEU A 141 6.77 -79.33 77.52
CA LEU A 141 7.68 -79.27 78.66
C LEU A 141 6.91 -79.11 79.98
N LYS A 142 5.87 -78.26 80.00
CA LYS A 142 4.92 -78.16 81.11
C LYS A 142 4.21 -79.49 81.38
N ALA A 143 3.71 -80.17 80.35
CA ALA A 143 3.04 -81.46 80.47
C ALA A 143 4.00 -82.57 80.96
N LEU A 144 5.27 -82.55 80.55
CA LEU A 144 6.31 -83.45 81.06
C LEU A 144 6.61 -83.19 82.53
N HIS A 145 6.80 -81.93 82.94
CA HIS A 145 7.00 -81.57 84.34
C HIS A 145 5.75 -81.82 85.20
N GLN A 146 4.55 -81.61 84.65
CA GLN A 146 3.26 -81.92 85.26
C GLN A 146 3.16 -83.43 85.51
N ALA A 147 3.35 -84.26 84.48
CA ALA A 147 3.30 -85.72 84.58
C ALA A 147 4.41 -86.30 85.49
N GLN A 148 5.62 -85.71 85.49
CA GLN A 148 6.66 -86.06 86.46
C GLN A 148 6.26 -85.67 87.89
N THR A 149 5.66 -84.49 88.09
CA THR A 149 5.18 -84.05 89.40
C THR A 149 4.04 -84.94 89.91
N GLU A 150 3.10 -85.31 89.04
CA GLU A 150 1.99 -86.21 89.35
C GLU A 150 2.49 -87.65 89.61
N SER A 151 3.49 -88.13 88.86
CA SER A 151 4.14 -89.43 89.13
C SER A 151 4.87 -89.45 90.47
N LEU A 152 5.63 -88.40 90.79
CA LEU A 152 6.31 -88.26 92.09
C LEU A 152 5.31 -88.10 93.24
N GLN A 153 4.21 -87.36 93.04
CA GLN A 153 3.12 -87.29 94.02
C GLN A 153 2.44 -88.65 94.21
N ALA A 154 2.18 -89.41 93.14
CA ALA A 154 1.63 -90.76 93.21
C ALA A 154 2.57 -91.72 93.97
N GLN A 155 3.88 -91.66 93.72
CA GLN A 155 4.89 -92.41 94.47
C GLN A 155 4.91 -92.02 95.96
N VAL A 156 4.91 -90.72 96.28
CA VAL A 156 4.83 -90.23 97.67
C VAL A 156 3.51 -90.67 98.34
N ILE A 157 2.40 -90.72 97.62
CA ILE A 157 1.11 -91.21 98.12
C ILE A 157 1.14 -92.74 98.33
N SER A 158 1.81 -93.51 97.47
CA SER A 158 2.00 -94.96 97.64
C SER A 158 2.86 -95.25 98.88
N LEU A 159 4.04 -94.64 98.97
CA LEU A 159 4.95 -94.76 100.10
C LEU A 159 4.29 -94.33 101.42
N ARG A 160 3.43 -93.30 101.42
CA ARG A 160 2.62 -92.93 102.59
C ARG A 160 1.55 -93.97 102.95
N LYS A 161 0.93 -94.63 101.96
CA LYS A 161 -0.01 -95.74 102.21
C LYS A 161 0.73 -96.96 102.77
N GLU A 162 1.84 -97.37 102.17
CA GLU A 162 2.70 -98.48 102.60
C GLU A 162 3.25 -98.23 104.02
N LEU A 163 3.68 -97.01 104.32
CA LEU A 163 4.04 -96.59 105.69
C LEU A 163 2.85 -96.69 106.65
N SER A 164 1.65 -96.27 106.24
CA SER A 164 0.43 -96.39 107.08
C SER A 164 -0.05 -97.84 107.27
N VAL A 165 0.32 -98.76 106.38
CA VAL A 165 0.02 -100.19 106.48
C VAL A 165 1.01 -100.83 107.45
N SER A 166 2.31 -100.67 107.23
CA SER A 166 3.36 -101.16 108.14
C SER A 166 3.28 -100.57 109.56
N GLN A 167 2.82 -99.32 109.71
CA GLN A 167 2.50 -98.75 111.02
C GLN A 167 1.34 -99.49 111.71
N ARG A 168 0.24 -99.77 111.01
CA ARG A 168 -0.88 -100.56 111.56
C ARG A 168 -0.47 -101.99 111.89
N GLU A 169 0.34 -102.64 111.05
CA GLU A 169 0.89 -103.97 111.32
C GLU A 169 1.75 -103.97 112.59
N CYS A 170 2.59 -102.94 112.78
CA CYS A 170 3.36 -102.75 114.01
C CYS A 170 2.48 -102.48 115.25
N GLU A 171 1.38 -101.76 115.10
CA GLU A 171 0.40 -101.53 116.18
C GLU A 171 -0.38 -102.80 116.52
N GLU A 172 -0.75 -103.59 115.51
CA GLU A 172 -1.46 -104.86 115.70
C GLU A 172 -0.55 -105.92 116.36
N VAL A 173 0.72 -106.01 115.97
CA VAL A 173 1.71 -106.85 116.65
C VAL A 173 1.91 -106.40 118.10
N LYS A 174 1.98 -105.10 118.38
CA LYS A 174 2.01 -104.57 119.76
C LYS A 174 0.74 -104.90 120.56
N ALA A 175 -0.44 -104.90 119.92
CA ALA A 175 -1.69 -105.29 120.56
C ALA A 175 -1.73 -106.81 120.86
N ARG A 176 -1.29 -107.64 119.93
CA ARG A 176 -1.15 -109.10 120.11
C ARG A 176 -0.17 -109.43 121.25
N LEU A 177 0.98 -108.74 121.33
CA LEU A 177 1.94 -108.88 122.42
C LEU A 177 1.30 -108.53 123.78
N ARG A 178 0.66 -107.36 123.89
CA ARG A 178 -0.06 -106.95 125.11
C ARG A 178 -1.16 -107.93 125.52
N HIS A 179 -1.82 -108.58 124.57
CA HIS A 179 -2.81 -109.61 124.87
C HIS A 179 -2.16 -110.88 125.44
N GLN A 180 -1.00 -111.30 124.91
CA GLN A 180 -0.21 -112.41 125.48
C GLN A 180 0.35 -112.08 126.87
N GLU A 181 0.84 -110.85 127.08
CA GLU A 181 1.28 -110.35 128.39
C GLU A 181 0.12 -110.36 129.41
N ALA A 182 -1.09 -109.95 129.00
CA ALA A 182 -2.28 -110.01 129.84
C ALA A 182 -2.69 -111.46 130.17
N GLN A 183 -2.70 -112.37 129.18
CA GLN A 183 -2.98 -113.79 129.39
C GLN A 183 -1.98 -114.45 130.36
N ALA A 184 -0.70 -114.12 130.27
CA ALA A 184 0.34 -114.57 131.21
C ALA A 184 0.13 -114.00 132.62
N ALA A 185 -0.32 -112.74 132.75
CA ALA A 185 -0.68 -112.14 134.02
C ALA A 185 -1.98 -112.71 134.63
N GLU A 186 -2.90 -113.24 133.81
CA GLU A 186 -4.12 -113.89 134.28
C GLU A 186 -3.86 -115.31 134.79
N THR A 187 -3.05 -116.09 134.09
CA THR A 187 -2.65 -117.45 134.54
C THR A 187 -1.92 -117.41 135.88
N LEU A 188 -1.05 -116.42 136.09
CA LEU A 188 -0.36 -116.17 137.37
C LEU A 188 -1.28 -115.76 138.55
N LYS A 189 -2.56 -115.45 138.32
CA LYS A 189 -3.54 -115.17 139.39
C LYS A 189 -4.40 -116.38 139.76
N ASN A 190 -4.56 -117.34 138.85
CA ASN A 190 -5.50 -118.44 139.02
C ASN A 190 -4.88 -119.64 139.76
N ASP A 191 -3.58 -119.90 139.58
CA ASP A 191 -2.84 -120.91 140.35
C ASP A 191 -2.25 -120.31 141.64
N GLY A 192 -2.99 -120.44 142.75
CA GLY A 192 -2.55 -119.98 144.06
C GLY A 192 -1.38 -120.80 144.63
N ALA A 193 -0.17 -120.25 144.61
CA ALA A 193 1.03 -120.91 145.12
C ALA A 193 0.92 -121.28 146.63
N PRO A 194 1.27 -122.52 147.03
CA PRO A 194 0.92 -123.07 148.34
C PRO A 194 1.85 -122.61 149.49
N ARG A 195 1.28 -122.52 150.69
CA ARG A 195 2.04 -122.45 151.96
C ARG A 195 2.26 -123.86 152.49
N VAL A 196 3.50 -124.20 152.83
CA VAL A 196 3.86 -125.47 153.50
C VAL A 196 4.01 -125.23 155.00
N ALA A 197 3.46 -126.14 155.82
CA ALA A 197 3.57 -126.13 157.27
C ALA A 197 4.61 -127.16 157.76
N GLY A 198 5.23 -126.91 158.92
CA GLY A 198 6.31 -127.73 159.46
C GLY A 198 5.92 -129.17 159.78
N LEU A 199 6.85 -130.10 159.56
CA LEU A 199 6.64 -131.54 159.68
C LEU A 199 7.22 -132.13 160.98
N CYS A 200 6.74 -133.32 161.38
CA CYS A 200 7.09 -133.97 162.65
C CYS A 200 8.39 -134.81 162.57
N LEU A 201 8.90 -135.26 163.72
CA LEU A 201 10.24 -135.88 163.86
C LEU A 201 10.55 -137.03 162.86
N LYS A 202 9.56 -137.88 162.54
CA LYS A 202 9.73 -138.98 161.57
C LYS A 202 9.82 -138.48 160.13
N CYS A 203 9.13 -137.39 159.81
CA CYS A 203 9.20 -136.75 158.51
C CYS A 203 10.52 -135.99 158.36
N ALA A 204 11.01 -135.32 159.40
CA ALA A 204 12.34 -134.68 159.40
C ALA A 204 13.48 -135.69 159.15
N GLN A 205 13.34 -136.94 159.63
CA GLN A 205 14.29 -138.03 159.30
C GLN A 205 14.17 -138.50 157.84
N HIS A 206 12.97 -138.51 157.26
CA HIS A 206 12.76 -138.81 155.84
C HIS A 206 13.28 -137.68 154.94
N GLU A 207 13.07 -136.43 155.34
CA GLU A 207 13.54 -135.21 154.69
C GLU A 207 15.07 -135.07 154.78
N ALA A 208 15.71 -135.53 155.86
CA ALA A 208 17.16 -135.64 155.93
C ALA A 208 17.73 -136.68 154.95
N VAL A 209 17.04 -137.82 154.76
CA VAL A 209 17.43 -138.83 153.75
C VAL A 209 17.22 -138.29 152.33
N LEU A 210 16.10 -137.62 152.07
CA LEU A 210 15.83 -136.97 150.78
C LEU A 210 16.76 -135.78 150.52
N ALA A 211 17.18 -135.02 151.54
CA ALA A 211 18.23 -134.02 151.39
C ALA A 211 19.56 -134.67 150.98
N GLY A 212 19.89 -135.85 151.52
CA GLY A 212 21.05 -136.64 151.11
C GLY A 212 21.06 -137.05 149.63
N THR A 213 19.89 -137.20 148.98
CA THR A 213 19.78 -137.63 147.58
C THR A 213 19.34 -136.54 146.59
N HIS A 214 18.66 -135.47 147.05
CA HIS A 214 18.08 -134.41 146.20
C HIS A 214 18.73 -133.02 146.37
N THR A 215 19.64 -132.81 147.35
CA THR A 215 20.37 -131.53 147.49
C THR A 215 21.03 -131.07 146.19
N ASN A 216 21.60 -131.99 145.41
CA ASN A 216 22.23 -131.70 144.12
C ASN A 216 21.24 -131.05 143.12
N VAL A 217 19.97 -131.47 143.11
CA VAL A 217 18.92 -130.88 142.25
C VAL A 217 18.59 -129.45 142.68
N HIS A 218 18.57 -129.17 143.99
CA HIS A 218 18.35 -127.83 144.52
C HIS A 218 19.55 -126.91 144.27
N VAL A 219 20.79 -127.40 144.41
CA VAL A 219 22.01 -126.65 144.05
C VAL A 219 22.00 -126.30 142.56
N GLN A 220 21.75 -127.27 141.67
CA GLN A 220 21.63 -127.03 140.23
C GLN A 220 20.47 -126.09 139.84
N ALA A 221 19.41 -125.99 140.66
CA ALA A 221 18.37 -125.00 140.47
C ALA A 221 18.82 -123.59 140.91
N ILE A 222 19.50 -123.48 142.05
CA ILE A 222 20.08 -122.22 142.54
C ILE A 222 21.16 -121.70 141.59
N GLU A 223 22.04 -122.56 141.07
CA GLU A 223 23.07 -122.20 140.10
C GLU A 223 22.47 -121.68 138.78
N ARG A 224 21.43 -122.35 138.25
CA ARG A 224 20.70 -121.87 137.06
C ARG A 224 20.04 -120.52 137.30
N LEU A 225 19.28 -120.36 138.38
CA LEU A 225 18.64 -119.09 138.74
C LEU A 225 19.67 -117.97 139.02
N THR A 226 20.84 -118.31 139.56
CA THR A 226 21.96 -117.39 139.77
C THR A 226 22.56 -116.93 138.44
N LYS A 227 22.76 -117.86 137.50
CA LYS A 227 23.24 -117.58 136.15
C LYS A 227 22.22 -116.76 135.35
N GLU A 228 20.95 -117.15 135.35
CA GLU A 228 19.85 -116.43 134.70
C GLU A 228 19.71 -115.00 135.25
N ARG A 229 19.81 -114.83 136.57
CA ARG A 229 19.89 -113.50 137.22
C ARG A 229 21.07 -112.69 136.69
N ASP A 230 22.26 -113.28 136.59
CA ASP A 230 23.46 -112.55 136.18
C ASP A 230 23.47 -112.22 134.68
N GLU A 231 22.94 -113.10 133.83
CA GLU A 231 22.66 -112.84 132.41
C GLU A 231 21.62 -111.71 132.26
N LEU A 232 20.55 -111.71 133.05
CA LEU A 232 19.56 -110.63 133.09
C LEU A 232 20.15 -109.32 133.64
N LEU A 233 21.06 -109.35 134.60
CA LEU A 233 21.77 -108.16 135.11
C LEU A 233 22.76 -107.61 134.08
N VAL A 234 23.43 -108.46 133.30
CA VAL A 234 24.26 -108.04 132.16
C VAL A 234 23.40 -107.45 131.06
N ALA A 235 22.28 -108.10 130.69
CA ALA A 235 21.32 -107.57 129.72
C ALA A 235 20.73 -106.22 130.16
N LEU A 236 20.38 -106.06 131.44
CA LEU A 236 19.88 -104.79 132.00
C LEU A 236 20.95 -103.68 131.97
N ARG A 237 22.22 -104.02 132.22
CA ARG A 237 23.34 -103.07 132.08
C ARG A 237 23.54 -102.66 130.61
N ALA A 238 23.52 -103.61 129.68
CA ALA A 238 23.62 -103.36 128.25
C ALA A 238 22.45 -102.51 127.72
N LEU A 239 21.22 -102.82 128.14
CA LEU A 239 20.02 -102.04 127.81
C LEU A 239 20.15 -100.60 128.33
N ARG A 240 20.57 -100.40 129.59
CA ARG A 240 20.80 -99.06 130.16
C ARG A 240 21.89 -98.27 129.42
N ALA A 241 22.98 -98.93 129.02
CA ALA A 241 24.02 -98.29 128.19
C ALA A 241 23.44 -97.89 126.82
N SER A 242 22.73 -98.80 126.13
CA SER A 242 22.10 -98.50 124.85
C SER A 242 21.04 -97.39 124.94
N GLN A 243 20.31 -97.29 126.06
CA GLN A 243 19.38 -96.21 126.34
C GLN A 243 20.11 -94.87 126.51
N GLN A 244 21.22 -94.83 127.25
CA GLN A 244 22.04 -93.63 127.43
C GLN A 244 22.66 -93.18 126.10
N GLU A 245 23.16 -94.10 125.29
CA GLU A 245 23.63 -93.77 123.94
C GLU A 245 22.51 -93.28 123.02
N ALA A 246 21.32 -93.89 123.08
CA ALA A 246 20.16 -93.43 122.32
C ALA A 246 19.76 -92.01 122.73
N GLN A 247 19.67 -91.73 124.03
CA GLN A 247 19.40 -90.38 124.57
C GLN A 247 20.49 -89.36 124.15
N GLN A 248 21.76 -89.75 124.11
CA GLN A 248 22.84 -88.88 123.64
C GLN A 248 22.76 -88.62 122.13
N ARG A 249 22.40 -89.64 121.33
CA ARG A 249 22.13 -89.50 119.88
C ARG A 249 20.93 -88.58 119.63
N GLU A 250 19.82 -88.81 120.32
CA GLU A 250 18.62 -87.96 120.30
C GLU A 250 18.95 -86.51 120.65
N TRP A 251 19.68 -86.27 121.76
CA TRP A 251 20.10 -84.92 122.16
C TRP A 251 20.96 -84.25 121.08
N SER A 252 21.92 -84.99 120.49
CA SER A 252 22.78 -84.45 119.42
C SER A 252 21.98 -84.14 118.14
N ALA A 253 21.00 -84.97 117.78
CA ALA A 253 20.10 -84.74 116.65
C ALA A 253 19.17 -83.54 116.91
N CYS A 254 18.62 -83.41 118.12
CA CYS A 254 17.84 -82.24 118.52
C CYS A 254 18.65 -80.94 118.46
N LEU A 255 19.95 -80.98 118.81
CA LEU A 255 20.84 -79.82 118.69
C LEU A 255 21.13 -79.48 117.21
N GLN A 256 21.42 -80.47 116.37
CA GLN A 256 21.61 -80.27 114.93
C GLN A 256 20.35 -79.72 114.25
N VAL A 257 19.15 -80.21 114.62
CA VAL A 257 17.88 -79.70 114.09
C VAL A 257 17.65 -78.25 114.51
N LYS A 258 17.97 -77.86 115.76
CA LYS A 258 17.90 -76.45 116.17
C LYS A 258 18.81 -75.56 115.32
N GLN A 259 20.08 -75.93 115.19
CA GLN A 259 21.05 -75.18 114.37
C GLN A 259 20.60 -75.10 112.90
N ALA A 260 20.06 -76.18 112.33
CA ALA A 260 19.53 -76.17 110.97
C ALA A 260 18.28 -75.29 110.80
N VAL A 261 17.42 -75.21 111.82
CA VAL A 261 16.27 -74.28 111.85
C VAL A 261 16.73 -72.83 111.98
N GLU A 262 17.64 -72.53 112.91
CA GLU A 262 18.23 -71.20 113.11
C GLU A 262 18.84 -70.67 111.80
N MET A 263 19.73 -71.46 111.16
CA MET A 263 20.32 -71.11 109.85
C MET A 263 19.26 -70.94 108.74
N ALA A 264 18.18 -71.73 108.75
CA ALA A 264 17.11 -71.61 107.77
C ALA A 264 16.20 -70.40 108.02
N GLU A 265 16.05 -69.95 109.27
CA GLU A 265 15.33 -68.73 109.65
C GLU A 265 16.15 -67.48 109.34
N GLU A 266 17.46 -67.49 109.61
CA GLU A 266 18.38 -66.44 109.13
C GLU A 266 18.37 -66.34 107.60
N ALA A 267 18.45 -67.46 106.88
CA ALA A 267 18.37 -67.45 105.41
C ALA A 267 17.04 -66.88 104.89
N LYS A 268 15.90 -67.19 105.54
CA LYS A 268 14.59 -66.59 105.23
C LYS A 268 14.55 -65.08 105.55
N LEU A 269 15.17 -64.66 106.65
CA LEU A 269 15.26 -63.25 107.04
C LEU A 269 16.11 -62.44 106.05
N HIS A 270 17.24 -63.00 105.61
CA HIS A 270 18.06 -62.40 104.55
C HIS A 270 17.33 -62.37 103.21
N LYS A 271 16.65 -63.46 102.83
CA LYS A 271 15.83 -63.50 101.62
C LYS A 271 14.74 -62.42 101.63
N THR A 272 13.92 -62.35 102.68
CA THR A 272 12.81 -61.39 102.78
C THR A 272 13.28 -59.93 102.83
N ARG A 273 14.43 -59.64 103.44
CA ARG A 273 15.10 -58.32 103.36
C ARG A 273 15.46 -57.94 101.92
N VAL A 274 16.05 -58.87 101.16
CA VAL A 274 16.42 -58.63 99.75
C VAL A 274 15.18 -58.52 98.86
N GLU A 275 14.16 -59.35 99.08
CA GLU A 275 12.88 -59.25 98.38
C GLU A 275 12.28 -57.85 98.57
N VAL A 276 12.15 -57.36 99.81
CA VAL A 276 11.66 -56.00 100.12
C VAL A 276 12.50 -54.90 99.46
N GLN A 277 13.83 -55.05 99.37
CA GLN A 277 14.70 -54.10 98.68
C GLN A 277 14.47 -54.09 97.16
N CYS A 278 14.36 -55.27 96.53
CA CYS A 278 14.02 -55.38 95.11
C CYS A 278 12.64 -54.77 94.82
N ASP A 279 11.71 -54.96 95.74
CA ASP A 279 10.35 -54.42 95.71
C ASP A 279 10.33 -52.87 95.85
N GLN A 280 11.21 -52.31 96.69
CA GLN A 280 11.38 -50.85 96.83
C GLN A 280 11.96 -50.25 95.55
N LEU A 281 13.07 -50.80 95.05
CA LEU A 281 13.70 -50.38 93.79
C LEU A 281 12.75 -50.50 92.60
N SER A 282 11.92 -51.56 92.54
CA SER A 282 10.93 -51.74 91.48
C SER A 282 9.83 -50.66 91.51
N ARG A 283 9.37 -50.26 92.70
CA ARG A 283 8.42 -49.14 92.85
C ARG A 283 9.06 -47.79 92.49
N GLU A 284 10.34 -47.61 92.79
CA GLU A 284 11.07 -46.39 92.43
C GLU A 284 11.31 -46.30 90.92
N LEU A 285 11.73 -47.39 90.28
CA LEU A 285 11.84 -47.48 88.81
C LEU A 285 10.48 -47.25 88.13
N GLY A 286 9.38 -47.78 88.68
CA GLY A 286 8.03 -47.48 88.23
C GLY A 286 7.73 -45.98 88.28
N ARG A 287 7.90 -45.35 89.45
CA ARG A 287 7.70 -43.89 89.63
C ARG A 287 8.57 -43.04 88.69
N GLN A 288 9.78 -43.46 88.37
CA GLN A 288 10.64 -42.74 87.41
C GLN A 288 10.17 -42.91 85.96
N ARG A 289 9.72 -44.12 85.57
CA ARG A 289 9.10 -44.35 84.25
C ARG A 289 7.85 -43.48 84.08
N GLU A 290 6.93 -43.49 85.03
CA GLU A 290 5.73 -42.66 84.96
C GLU A 290 6.04 -41.14 84.97
N ARG A 291 7.19 -40.70 85.48
CA ARG A 291 7.62 -39.29 85.39
C ARG A 291 8.10 -38.97 83.98
N LEU A 292 9.00 -39.78 83.45
CA LEU A 292 9.51 -39.65 82.07
C LEU A 292 8.38 -39.78 81.03
N GLU A 293 7.38 -40.63 81.27
CA GLU A 293 6.19 -40.76 80.44
C GLU A 293 5.33 -39.49 80.45
N ARG A 294 5.08 -38.89 81.63
CA ARG A 294 4.36 -37.61 81.75
C ARG A 294 5.15 -36.44 81.14
N GLU A 295 6.46 -36.41 81.32
CA GLU A 295 7.34 -35.41 80.71
C GLU A 295 7.38 -35.55 79.18
N ALA A 296 7.44 -36.78 78.66
CA ALA A 296 7.34 -37.05 77.23
C ALA A 296 5.97 -36.68 76.65
N GLN A 297 4.88 -36.94 77.37
CA GLN A 297 3.52 -36.52 77.00
C GLN A 297 3.42 -34.99 76.94
N ALA A 298 3.84 -34.28 78.00
CA ALA A 298 3.82 -32.82 78.04
C ALA A 298 4.72 -32.17 76.96
N LEU A 299 5.82 -32.83 76.56
CA LEU A 299 6.63 -32.40 75.41
C LEU A 299 5.94 -32.69 74.07
N GLN A 300 5.25 -33.82 73.92
CA GLN A 300 4.46 -34.13 72.72
C GLN A 300 3.28 -33.17 72.55
N GLU A 301 2.59 -32.81 73.64
CA GLU A 301 1.51 -31.83 73.68
C GLU A 301 2.02 -30.45 73.24
N ARG A 302 3.08 -29.92 73.87
CA ARG A 302 3.71 -28.65 73.47
C ARG A 302 4.20 -28.64 72.02
N LEU A 303 4.72 -29.77 71.53
CA LEU A 303 5.11 -29.93 70.13
C LEU A 303 3.92 -30.05 69.18
N ALA A 304 2.73 -30.42 69.66
CA ALA A 304 1.49 -30.38 68.88
C ALA A 304 0.89 -28.97 68.87
N GLU A 305 0.86 -28.29 70.02
CA GLU A 305 0.44 -26.89 70.18
C GLU A 305 1.25 -25.98 69.25
N ALA A 306 2.58 -25.97 69.36
CA ALA A 306 3.46 -25.15 68.53
C ALA A 306 3.38 -25.48 67.02
N ARG A 307 3.01 -26.72 66.65
CA ARG A 307 2.73 -27.08 65.25
C ARG A 307 1.40 -26.51 64.76
N GLU A 308 0.38 -26.46 65.61
CA GLU A 308 -0.93 -25.91 65.25
C GLU A 308 -0.94 -24.39 65.25
N GLU A 309 -0.22 -23.74 66.17
CA GLU A 309 0.08 -22.31 66.11
C GLU A 309 0.78 -21.95 64.79
N ALA A 310 1.85 -22.67 64.43
CA ALA A 310 2.55 -22.44 63.16
C ALA A 310 1.67 -22.69 61.92
N ARG A 311 0.73 -23.65 61.97
CA ARG A 311 -0.28 -23.85 60.92
C ARG A 311 -1.27 -22.69 60.85
N CYS A 312 -1.69 -22.15 62.00
CA CYS A 312 -2.63 -21.05 62.07
C CYS A 312 -2.02 -19.75 61.55
N GLU A 313 -0.77 -19.42 61.90
CA GLU A 313 -0.06 -18.27 61.31
C GLU A 313 0.15 -18.45 59.81
N ALA A 314 0.62 -19.62 59.36
CA ALA A 314 0.77 -19.89 57.92
C ALA A 314 -0.58 -19.84 57.15
N HIS A 315 -1.70 -20.15 57.81
CA HIS A 315 -3.04 -19.98 57.22
C HIS A 315 -3.45 -18.51 57.14
N LYS A 316 -3.19 -17.70 58.18
CA LYS A 316 -3.43 -16.25 58.17
C LYS A 316 -2.59 -15.55 57.09
N GLU A 317 -1.30 -15.87 56.99
CA GLU A 317 -0.41 -15.36 55.94
C GLU A 317 -0.95 -15.72 54.55
N LYS A 318 -1.36 -16.98 54.34
CA LYS A 318 -1.98 -17.43 53.09
C LYS A 318 -3.28 -16.68 52.76
N GLU A 319 -4.12 -16.37 53.75
CA GLU A 319 -5.35 -15.60 53.56
C GLU A 319 -5.07 -14.12 53.25
N GLN A 320 -4.10 -13.51 53.91
CA GLN A 320 -3.64 -12.14 53.60
C GLN A 320 -3.05 -12.06 52.18
N LEU A 321 -2.27 -13.05 51.78
CA LEU A 321 -1.76 -13.18 50.41
C LEU A 321 -2.90 -13.40 49.40
N ALA A 322 -3.89 -14.25 49.71
CA ALA A 322 -5.06 -14.43 48.85
C ALA A 322 -5.90 -13.15 48.70
N HIS A 323 -6.06 -12.37 49.77
CA HIS A 323 -6.77 -11.10 49.75
C HIS A 323 -6.02 -10.03 48.94
N THR A 324 -4.70 -9.90 49.12
CA THR A 324 -3.88 -8.97 48.33
C THR A 324 -3.83 -9.36 46.85
N VAL A 325 -3.71 -10.65 46.52
CA VAL A 325 -3.81 -11.14 45.13
C VAL A 325 -5.19 -10.84 44.52
N SER A 326 -6.27 -11.00 45.28
CA SER A 326 -7.63 -10.65 44.82
C SER A 326 -7.76 -9.15 44.55
N SER A 327 -7.29 -8.30 45.48
CA SER A 327 -7.30 -6.84 45.32
C SER A 327 -6.46 -6.38 44.11
N LEU A 328 -5.26 -6.93 43.93
CA LEU A 328 -4.42 -6.63 42.76
C LEU A 328 -5.06 -7.12 41.46
N SER A 329 -5.74 -8.27 41.45
CA SER A 329 -6.46 -8.78 40.28
C SER A 329 -7.62 -7.87 39.89
N GLN A 330 -8.34 -7.29 40.87
CA GLN A 330 -9.36 -6.28 40.61
C GLN A 330 -8.75 -5.00 40.01
N HIS A 331 -7.66 -4.48 40.58
CA HIS A 331 -6.98 -3.30 40.05
C HIS A 331 -6.45 -3.52 38.61
N VAL A 332 -5.96 -4.72 38.29
CA VAL A 332 -5.58 -5.09 36.92
C VAL A 332 -6.79 -5.05 35.99
N ALA A 333 -7.91 -5.68 36.34
CA ALA A 333 -9.12 -5.66 35.52
C ALA A 333 -9.70 -4.24 35.33
N GLU A 334 -9.59 -3.37 36.35
CA GLU A 334 -9.97 -1.95 36.25
C GLU A 334 -9.05 -1.17 35.31
N LEU A 335 -7.73 -1.39 35.35
CA LEU A 335 -6.74 -0.76 34.47
C LEU A 335 -6.86 -1.27 33.02
N GLU A 336 -7.07 -2.57 32.83
CA GLU A 336 -7.41 -3.17 31.53
C GLU A 336 -8.67 -2.50 30.97
N GLY A 337 -9.74 -2.41 31.75
CA GLY A 337 -10.98 -1.72 31.36
C GLY A 337 -10.81 -0.25 31.04
N GLN A 338 -9.85 0.46 31.64
CA GLN A 338 -9.49 1.85 31.29
C GLN A 338 -8.71 1.93 29.98
N LEU A 339 -7.68 1.10 29.81
CA LEU A 339 -6.89 0.99 28.57
C LEU A 339 -7.80 0.67 27.37
N ASP A 340 -8.77 -0.22 27.58
CA ASP A 340 -9.71 -0.67 26.57
C ASP A 340 -10.70 0.45 26.17
N ARG A 341 -11.06 1.37 27.07
CA ARG A 341 -11.83 2.59 26.73
C ARG A 341 -10.97 3.56 25.93
N ALA A 342 -9.77 3.87 26.41
CA ALA A 342 -8.82 4.75 25.74
C ALA A 342 -8.47 4.27 24.32
N ASN A 343 -8.37 2.96 24.09
CA ASN A 343 -8.18 2.38 22.76
C ASN A 343 -9.39 2.58 21.83
N ARG A 344 -10.63 2.48 22.33
CA ARG A 344 -11.85 2.78 21.55
C ARG A 344 -11.94 4.27 21.21
N GLU A 345 -11.65 5.14 22.17
CA GLU A 345 -11.61 6.60 22.00
C GLU A 345 -10.55 7.02 20.98
N LYS A 346 -9.31 6.52 21.14
CA LYS A 346 -8.22 6.70 20.16
C LYS A 346 -8.63 6.25 18.76
N SER A 347 -9.29 5.09 18.64
CA SER A 347 -9.74 4.57 17.33
C SER A 347 -10.82 5.47 16.72
N SER A 348 -11.77 5.95 17.51
CA SER A 348 -12.79 6.92 17.08
C SER A 348 -12.16 8.24 16.59
N LEU A 349 -11.22 8.80 17.36
CA LEU A 349 -10.50 10.02 17.00
C LEU A 349 -9.62 9.81 15.75
N THR A 350 -9.01 8.64 15.59
CA THR A 350 -8.24 8.29 14.39
C THR A 350 -9.14 8.24 13.16
N ASN A 351 -10.30 7.59 13.25
CA ASN A 351 -11.29 7.55 12.16
C ASN A 351 -11.81 8.95 11.79
N GLN A 352 -12.07 9.80 12.77
CA GLN A 352 -12.48 11.20 12.55
C GLN A 352 -11.36 12.03 11.88
N LEU A 353 -10.10 11.81 12.28
CA LEU A 353 -8.94 12.44 11.65
C LEU A 353 -8.76 11.96 10.20
N GLU A 354 -8.89 10.67 9.92
CA GLU A 354 -8.85 10.17 8.54
C GLU A 354 -10.01 10.71 7.69
N GLU A 355 -11.22 10.82 8.25
CA GLU A 355 -12.38 11.35 7.53
C GLU A 355 -12.24 12.85 7.23
N THR A 356 -11.70 13.64 8.17
CA THR A 356 -11.40 15.06 7.93
C THR A 356 -10.25 15.23 6.94
N LEU A 357 -9.18 14.44 7.01
CA LEU A 357 -8.11 14.45 6.01
C LEU A 357 -8.62 14.08 4.60
N ARG A 358 -9.48 13.05 4.48
CA ARG A 358 -10.15 12.71 3.21
C ARG A 358 -10.98 13.88 2.67
N LYS A 359 -11.75 14.56 3.52
CA LYS A 359 -12.52 15.75 3.14
C LYS A 359 -11.62 16.91 2.66
N MET A 360 -10.54 17.21 3.37
CA MET A 360 -9.59 18.25 2.98
C MET A 360 -8.90 17.91 1.64
N THR A 361 -8.46 16.66 1.47
CA THR A 361 -7.80 16.20 0.22
C THR A 361 -8.76 16.28 -0.97
N ASN A 362 -10.04 15.95 -0.78
CA ASN A 362 -11.05 16.10 -1.83
C ASN A 362 -11.28 17.59 -2.18
N GLN A 363 -11.39 18.47 -1.17
CA GLN A 363 -11.51 19.92 -1.38
C GLN A 363 -10.29 20.53 -2.09
N GLU A 364 -9.09 20.05 -1.78
CA GLU A 364 -7.85 20.44 -2.47
C GLU A 364 -7.85 19.96 -3.94
N GLN A 365 -8.30 18.73 -4.20
CA GLN A 365 -8.47 18.22 -5.57
C GLN A 365 -9.53 19.00 -6.35
N ASP A 366 -10.65 19.40 -5.74
CA ASP A 366 -11.67 20.20 -6.41
C ASP A 366 -11.23 21.65 -6.61
N SER A 367 -10.53 22.25 -5.65
CA SER A 367 -9.91 23.57 -5.77
C SER A 367 -8.85 23.60 -6.88
N THR A 368 -8.01 22.57 -6.99
CA THR A 368 -6.99 22.47 -8.05
C THR A 368 -7.60 22.25 -9.43
N LYS A 369 -8.69 21.46 -9.58
CA LYS A 369 -9.48 21.39 -10.82
C LYS A 369 -9.98 22.78 -11.23
N VAL A 370 -10.67 23.49 -10.33
CA VAL A 370 -11.17 24.85 -10.58
C VAL A 370 -10.04 25.82 -10.95
N CYS A 371 -8.87 25.72 -10.30
CA CYS A 371 -7.71 26.52 -10.65
C CYS A 371 -7.16 26.22 -12.06
N VAL A 372 -7.20 24.96 -12.51
CA VAL A 372 -6.81 24.57 -13.87
C VAL A 372 -7.84 25.08 -14.89
N ASP A 373 -9.13 24.92 -14.62
CA ASP A 373 -10.20 25.40 -15.48
C ASP A 373 -10.19 26.93 -15.64
N LEU A 374 -10.00 27.67 -14.55
CA LEU A 374 -9.86 29.14 -14.58
C LEU A 374 -8.60 29.59 -15.33
N ARG A 375 -7.47 28.88 -15.20
CA ARG A 375 -6.26 29.16 -16.00
C ARG A 375 -6.49 28.90 -17.49
N TYR A 376 -7.21 27.84 -17.84
CA TYR A 376 -7.58 27.53 -19.22
C TYR A 376 -8.54 28.57 -19.81
N GLN A 377 -9.58 28.98 -19.07
CA GLN A 377 -10.49 30.05 -19.47
C GLN A 377 -9.77 31.40 -19.63
N LEU A 378 -8.87 31.75 -18.71
CA LEU A 378 -8.03 32.95 -18.81
C LEU A 378 -7.12 32.91 -20.05
N SER A 379 -6.50 31.77 -20.35
CA SER A 379 -5.67 31.59 -21.54
C SER A 379 -6.48 31.72 -22.84
N GLN A 380 -7.68 31.14 -22.90
CA GLN A 380 -8.61 31.37 -24.03
C GLN A 380 -8.98 32.86 -24.17
N ALA A 381 -9.28 33.54 -23.07
CA ALA A 381 -9.64 34.97 -23.09
C ALA A 381 -8.47 35.85 -23.52
N GLN A 382 -7.24 35.52 -23.10
CA GLN A 382 -6.00 36.18 -23.54
C GLN A 382 -5.77 36.00 -25.05
N LEU A 383 -5.90 34.78 -25.57
CA LEU A 383 -5.77 34.50 -27.01
C LEU A 383 -6.79 35.28 -27.84
N LYS A 384 -8.08 35.24 -27.45
CA LYS A 384 -9.17 36.00 -28.11
C LYS A 384 -8.95 37.52 -28.05
N ARG A 385 -8.42 38.03 -26.93
CA ARG A 385 -8.03 39.44 -26.81
C ARG A 385 -6.89 39.79 -27.76
N GLU A 386 -5.85 38.95 -27.84
CA GLU A 386 -4.71 39.17 -28.72
C GLU A 386 -5.06 39.05 -30.21
N GLU A 387 -6.03 38.21 -30.55
CA GLU A 387 -6.65 38.13 -31.87
C GLU A 387 -7.37 39.43 -32.22
N ALA A 388 -8.30 39.88 -31.38
CA ALA A 388 -8.99 41.17 -31.56
C ALA A 388 -8.01 42.36 -31.58
N GLU A 389 -6.94 42.35 -30.78
CA GLU A 389 -5.90 43.38 -30.80
C GLU A 389 -5.02 43.32 -32.07
N ARG A 390 -4.84 42.15 -32.68
CA ARG A 390 -4.20 42.02 -34.01
C ARG A 390 -5.12 42.59 -35.09
N GLU A 391 -6.37 42.17 -35.13
CA GLU A 391 -7.39 42.68 -36.06
C GLU A 391 -7.56 44.21 -35.95
N LEU A 392 -7.59 44.76 -34.73
CA LEU A 392 -7.66 46.20 -34.49
C LEU A 392 -6.44 46.95 -35.07
N ARG A 393 -5.23 46.38 -34.96
CA ARG A 393 -4.00 46.96 -35.55
C ARG A 393 -4.04 46.90 -37.08
N ASP A 394 -4.53 45.82 -37.66
CA ASP A 394 -4.67 45.67 -39.10
C ASP A 394 -5.77 46.60 -39.67
N LEU A 395 -6.89 46.76 -38.97
CA LEU A 395 -7.92 47.75 -39.33
C LEU A 395 -7.43 49.18 -39.15
N SER A 396 -6.67 49.48 -38.09
CA SER A 396 -6.08 50.79 -37.85
C SER A 396 -5.07 51.18 -38.94
N THR A 397 -4.14 50.29 -39.29
CA THR A 397 -3.17 50.53 -40.37
C THR A 397 -3.84 50.62 -41.75
N ASN A 398 -4.85 49.79 -42.04
CA ASN A 398 -5.61 49.89 -43.28
C ASN A 398 -6.44 51.18 -43.37
N THR A 399 -7.08 51.62 -42.28
CA THR A 399 -7.84 52.88 -42.26
C THR A 399 -6.92 54.10 -42.30
N ALA A 400 -5.76 54.07 -41.65
CA ALA A 400 -4.71 55.08 -41.82
C ALA A 400 -4.24 55.15 -43.29
N ARG A 401 -3.96 54.01 -43.94
CA ARG A 401 -3.58 53.98 -45.36
C ARG A 401 -4.68 54.45 -46.31
N ARG A 402 -5.96 54.23 -45.98
CA ARG A 402 -7.10 54.80 -46.72
C ARG A 402 -7.21 56.32 -46.52
N LYS A 403 -7.03 56.82 -45.29
CA LYS A 403 -6.99 58.26 -44.99
C LYS A 403 -5.83 58.95 -45.72
N GLU A 404 -4.65 58.35 -45.73
CA GLU A 404 -3.47 58.85 -46.44
C GLU A 404 -3.72 58.96 -47.95
N LYS A 405 -4.25 57.90 -48.59
CA LYS A 405 -4.67 57.96 -50.00
C LYS A 405 -5.71 59.05 -50.27
N ALA A 406 -6.69 59.21 -49.38
CA ALA A 406 -7.70 60.27 -49.51
C ALA A 406 -7.10 61.66 -49.35
N ALA A 407 -6.13 61.85 -48.45
CA ALA A 407 -5.39 63.10 -48.29
C ALA A 407 -4.52 63.42 -49.53
N GLN A 408 -3.91 62.41 -50.15
CA GLN A 408 -3.16 62.55 -51.40
C GLN A 408 -4.08 62.95 -52.57
N GLU A 409 -5.26 62.34 -52.71
CA GLU A 409 -6.26 62.77 -53.70
C GLU A 409 -6.81 64.17 -53.40
N VAL A 410 -7.07 64.53 -52.15
CA VAL A 410 -7.47 65.90 -51.77
C VAL A 410 -6.37 66.91 -52.08
N ALA A 411 -5.10 66.58 -51.86
CA ALA A 411 -3.97 67.43 -52.24
C ALA A 411 -3.86 67.60 -53.76
N ARG A 412 -4.01 66.52 -54.54
CA ARG A 412 -4.06 66.55 -56.00
C ARG A 412 -5.20 67.45 -56.49
N LEU A 413 -6.43 67.19 -56.07
CA LEU A 413 -7.61 67.98 -56.42
C LEU A 413 -7.50 69.44 -55.97
N SER A 414 -6.83 69.71 -54.85
CA SER A 414 -6.55 71.08 -54.40
C SER A 414 -5.54 71.79 -55.31
N SER A 415 -4.50 71.10 -55.79
CA SER A 415 -3.55 71.66 -56.76
C SER A 415 -4.20 71.91 -58.13
N GLU A 416 -5.10 71.02 -58.57
CA GLU A 416 -5.91 71.20 -59.78
C GLU A 416 -6.87 72.39 -59.63
N LEU A 417 -7.54 72.53 -58.48
CA LEU A 417 -8.38 73.70 -58.16
C LEU A 417 -7.59 75.01 -58.13
N VAL A 418 -6.36 75.01 -57.62
CA VAL A 418 -5.48 76.20 -57.64
C VAL A 418 -5.07 76.54 -59.07
N GLY A 419 -4.73 75.55 -59.91
CA GLY A 419 -4.48 75.77 -61.34
C GLY A 419 -5.68 76.36 -62.08
N CYS A 420 -6.87 75.81 -61.86
CA CYS A 420 -8.12 76.33 -62.43
C CYS A 420 -8.43 77.77 -61.96
N ARG A 421 -8.18 78.10 -60.69
CA ARG A 421 -8.31 79.47 -60.18
C ARG A 421 -7.32 80.42 -60.83
N GLN A 422 -6.04 80.05 -60.92
CA GLN A 422 -5.01 80.87 -61.55
C GLN A 422 -5.31 81.13 -63.04
N HIS A 423 -5.84 80.13 -63.76
CA HIS A 423 -6.28 80.31 -65.14
C HIS A 423 -7.48 81.28 -65.25
N LEU A 424 -8.47 81.16 -64.36
CA LEU A 424 -9.62 82.06 -64.32
C LEU A 424 -9.23 83.49 -63.93
N GLU A 425 -8.31 83.66 -62.97
CA GLU A 425 -7.72 84.95 -62.61
C GLU A 425 -6.93 85.60 -63.75
N ALA A 426 -6.26 84.80 -64.61
CA ALA A 426 -5.59 85.29 -65.80
C ALA A 426 -6.63 85.80 -66.82
N VAL A 427 -7.62 84.98 -67.19
CA VAL A 427 -8.70 85.39 -68.10
C VAL A 427 -9.47 86.62 -67.58
N GLN A 428 -9.64 86.76 -66.26
CA GLN A 428 -10.26 87.93 -65.66
C GLN A 428 -9.37 89.19 -65.73
N LYS A 429 -8.05 89.06 -65.65
CA LYS A 429 -7.09 90.17 -65.89
C LYS A 429 -7.02 90.56 -67.35
N ASP A 430 -7.12 89.61 -68.27
CA ASP A 430 -7.17 89.89 -69.70
C ASP A 430 -8.48 90.61 -70.05
N GLY A 431 -9.61 90.16 -69.49
CA GLY A 431 -10.90 90.85 -69.59
C GLY A 431 -10.89 92.29 -69.08
N SER A 432 -10.17 92.59 -67.99
CA SER A 432 -10.06 93.97 -67.47
C SER A 432 -9.07 94.84 -68.27
N GLN A 433 -8.06 94.24 -68.92
CA GLN A 433 -7.21 94.95 -69.90
C GLN A 433 -8.04 95.41 -71.11
N TRP A 434 -8.83 94.51 -71.72
CA TRP A 434 -9.73 94.87 -72.84
C TRP A 434 -10.77 95.94 -72.45
N GLN A 435 -11.26 95.94 -71.21
CA GLN A 435 -12.14 97.01 -70.71
C GLN A 435 -11.42 98.37 -70.57
N ALA A 436 -10.15 98.38 -70.15
CA ALA A 436 -9.36 99.62 -70.09
C ALA A 436 -9.06 100.19 -71.49
N GLU A 437 -8.76 99.33 -72.47
CA GLU A 437 -8.58 99.75 -73.86
C GLU A 437 -9.86 100.34 -74.48
N ALA A 438 -11.02 99.72 -74.22
CA ALA A 438 -12.32 100.24 -74.66
C ALA A 438 -12.63 101.63 -74.07
N LEU A 439 -12.26 101.89 -72.81
CA LEU A 439 -12.40 103.20 -72.19
C LEU A 439 -11.43 104.23 -72.80
N SER A 440 -10.19 103.85 -73.09
CA SER A 440 -9.22 104.74 -73.77
C SER A 440 -9.70 105.19 -75.15
N LEU A 441 -10.29 104.28 -75.93
CA LEU A 441 -10.88 104.60 -77.23
C LEU A 441 -12.09 105.57 -77.12
N ALA A 442 -12.87 105.48 -76.04
CA ALA A 442 -13.96 106.41 -75.78
C ALA A 442 -13.47 107.83 -75.43
N GLU A 443 -12.38 107.97 -74.67
CA GLU A 443 -11.77 109.28 -74.38
C GLU A 443 -11.16 109.95 -75.63
N GLN A 444 -10.56 109.16 -76.52
CA GLN A 444 -10.03 109.67 -77.80
C GLN A 444 -11.16 110.26 -78.67
N LEU A 445 -12.33 109.59 -78.73
CA LEU A 445 -13.52 110.08 -79.42
C LEU A 445 -14.01 111.43 -78.83
N ALA A 446 -14.06 111.54 -77.50
CA ALA A 446 -14.51 112.75 -76.79
C ALA A 446 -13.54 113.95 -76.90
N ASN A 447 -12.29 113.73 -77.34
CA ASN A 447 -11.33 114.79 -77.62
C ASN A 447 -11.41 115.25 -79.10
N ALA A 448 -11.56 114.32 -80.05
CA ALA A 448 -11.77 114.65 -81.46
C ALA A 448 -13.03 115.54 -81.67
N GLN A 449 -14.11 115.24 -80.95
CA GLN A 449 -15.35 116.04 -80.98
C GLN A 449 -15.17 117.49 -80.52
N ARG A 450 -14.19 117.79 -79.66
CA ARG A 450 -13.93 119.16 -79.16
C ARG A 450 -13.16 120.03 -80.15
N GLN A 451 -12.19 119.48 -80.89
CA GLN A 451 -11.48 120.23 -81.92
C GLN A 451 -12.41 120.66 -83.07
N LEU A 452 -13.38 119.81 -83.44
CA LEU A 452 -14.34 120.05 -84.52
C LEU A 452 -15.24 121.27 -84.27
N HIS A 453 -15.42 121.70 -83.01
CA HIS A 453 -16.23 122.89 -82.70
C HIS A 453 -15.48 124.20 -82.96
N LEU A 454 -14.17 124.26 -82.69
CA LEU A 454 -13.36 125.49 -82.86
C LEU A 454 -13.22 125.86 -84.34
N THR A 455 -12.95 124.87 -85.20
CA THR A 455 -12.83 125.01 -86.66
C THR A 455 -14.12 125.48 -87.36
N ARG A 456 -15.28 125.51 -86.68
CA ARG A 456 -16.51 126.08 -87.24
C ARG A 456 -16.56 127.60 -87.13
N GLN A 457 -16.00 128.16 -86.06
CA GLN A 457 -16.12 129.60 -85.76
C GLN A 457 -15.21 130.46 -86.66
N GLU A 458 -14.12 129.89 -87.17
CA GLU A 458 -13.23 130.55 -88.14
C GLU A 458 -13.85 130.59 -89.54
N LYS A 459 -14.66 129.58 -89.91
CA LYS A 459 -15.34 129.47 -91.21
C LYS A 459 -16.34 130.62 -91.45
N GLU A 460 -17.11 130.98 -90.43
CA GLU A 460 -18.10 132.08 -90.44
C GLU A 460 -17.49 133.49 -90.67
N SER A 461 -16.16 133.59 -90.69
CA SER A 461 -15.43 134.82 -91.04
C SER A 461 -15.12 134.95 -92.54
N ALA A 462 -14.94 133.83 -93.25
CA ALA A 462 -14.60 133.80 -94.67
C ALA A 462 -15.84 133.80 -95.59
N GLU A 463 -16.98 133.32 -95.11
CA GLU A 463 -18.21 133.18 -95.91
C GLU A 463 -18.81 134.52 -96.34
N ARG A 464 -18.69 135.57 -95.51
CA ARG A 464 -19.18 136.93 -95.81
C ARG A 464 -18.46 137.64 -96.97
N SER A 465 -17.23 137.24 -97.29
CA SER A 465 -16.54 137.69 -98.51
C SER A 465 -16.87 136.83 -99.74
N HIS A 466 -17.66 135.77 -99.59
CA HIS A 466 -18.01 134.83 -100.65
C HIS A 466 -19.48 134.97 -101.11
N GLU A 467 -20.33 135.61 -100.28
CA GLU A 467 -21.74 135.91 -100.57
C GLU A 467 -21.92 136.92 -101.72
N GLU A 468 -21.00 137.89 -101.85
CA GLU A 468 -21.06 138.92 -102.91
C GLU A 468 -20.87 138.32 -104.32
N ASP A 469 -19.93 137.37 -104.48
CA ASP A 469 -19.73 136.62 -105.73
C ASP A 469 -20.88 135.62 -106.00
N MET A 470 -21.39 134.95 -104.96
CA MET A 470 -22.51 134.01 -105.09
C MET A 470 -23.81 134.66 -105.55
N ALA A 471 -24.00 135.97 -105.32
CA ALA A 471 -25.18 136.70 -105.77
C ALA A 471 -25.35 136.67 -107.30
N ALA A 472 -24.26 136.68 -108.07
CA ALA A 472 -24.29 136.61 -109.53
C ALA A 472 -24.65 135.21 -110.06
N VAL A 473 -24.20 134.15 -109.37
CA VAL A 473 -24.43 132.74 -109.78
C VAL A 473 -25.83 132.25 -109.38
N ASN A 474 -26.33 132.66 -108.20
CA ASN A 474 -27.61 132.22 -107.66
C ASN A 474 -28.83 132.63 -108.50
N LEU A 475 -28.72 133.61 -109.40
CA LEU A 475 -29.77 133.94 -110.37
C LEU A 475 -29.92 132.85 -111.45
N SER A 476 -28.82 132.26 -111.92
CA SER A 476 -28.86 131.16 -112.91
C SER A 476 -29.20 129.81 -112.30
N ALA A 477 -29.04 129.63 -110.98
CA ALA A 477 -29.35 128.38 -110.29
C ALA A 477 -30.85 128.19 -110.04
N ARG A 478 -31.55 129.24 -109.62
CA ARG A 478 -32.96 129.19 -109.18
C ARG A 478 -33.95 128.76 -110.26
N GLU A 479 -33.68 129.09 -111.53
CA GLU A 479 -34.49 128.61 -112.66
C GLU A 479 -34.46 127.08 -112.80
N ARG A 480 -33.39 126.45 -112.31
CA ARG A 480 -33.13 125.00 -112.40
C ARG A 480 -33.65 124.21 -111.20
N GLU A 481 -33.78 124.86 -110.03
CA GLU A 481 -34.34 124.24 -108.83
C GLU A 481 -35.86 124.01 -108.95
N GLY A 482 -36.57 124.88 -109.68
CA GLY A 482 -38.01 124.71 -109.96
C GLY A 482 -38.36 123.51 -110.84
N GLU A 483 -37.44 123.05 -111.68
CA GLU A 483 -37.63 121.83 -112.49
C GLU A 483 -37.45 120.55 -111.66
N LEU A 484 -36.61 120.61 -110.62
CA LEU A 484 -36.24 119.45 -109.79
C LEU A 484 -37.24 119.16 -108.67
N THR A 485 -37.92 120.18 -108.13
CA THR A 485 -38.97 119.98 -107.11
C THR A 485 -40.19 119.23 -107.66
N ALA A 486 -40.61 119.51 -108.89
CA ALA A 486 -41.69 118.78 -109.56
C ALA A 486 -41.37 117.27 -109.79
N LEU A 487 -40.08 116.91 -109.88
CA LEU A 487 -39.65 115.51 -109.99
C LEU A 487 -39.65 114.79 -108.63
N LEU A 488 -39.46 115.52 -107.52
CA LEU A 488 -39.49 114.96 -106.16
C LEU A 488 -40.91 114.52 -105.76
N GLU A 489 -41.93 115.36 -105.96
CA GLU A 489 -43.33 114.99 -105.69
C GLU A 489 -43.77 113.74 -106.49
N GLN A 490 -43.31 113.63 -107.75
CA GLN A 490 -43.53 112.46 -108.59
C GLN A 490 -42.74 111.20 -108.12
N SER A 491 -41.77 111.35 -107.22
CA SER A 491 -41.01 110.25 -106.63
C SER A 491 -41.59 109.80 -105.28
N GLU A 492 -42.17 110.70 -104.48
CA GLU A 492 -42.76 110.36 -103.18
C GLU A 492 -44.07 109.58 -103.32
N ALA A 493 -44.90 109.91 -104.30
CA ALA A 493 -46.10 109.13 -104.65
C ALA A 493 -45.76 107.66 -104.99
N LYS A 494 -44.60 107.41 -105.62
CA LYS A 494 -44.11 106.05 -105.92
C LYS A 494 -43.65 105.32 -104.67
N HIS A 495 -43.03 106.02 -103.72
CA HIS A 495 -42.64 105.41 -102.43
C HIS A 495 -43.85 105.02 -101.58
N GLN A 496 -44.93 105.81 -101.59
CA GLN A 496 -46.17 105.43 -100.90
C GLN A 496 -46.83 104.19 -101.52
N GLN A 497 -46.74 104.01 -102.85
CA GLN A 497 -47.15 102.78 -103.52
C GLN A 497 -46.29 101.57 -103.08
N ILE A 498 -44.96 101.73 -103.03
CA ILE A 498 -44.02 100.68 -102.60
C ILE A 498 -44.25 100.27 -101.14
N VAL A 499 -44.65 101.19 -100.25
CA VAL A 499 -45.01 100.84 -98.85
C VAL A 499 -46.28 99.98 -98.80
N GLY A 500 -47.27 100.24 -99.65
CA GLY A 500 -48.43 99.35 -99.80
C GLY A 500 -48.06 97.96 -100.33
N GLU A 501 -47.08 97.87 -101.23
CA GLU A 501 -46.50 96.60 -101.69
C GLU A 501 -45.72 95.88 -100.56
N LEU A 502 -45.11 96.63 -99.63
CA LEU A 502 -44.41 96.09 -98.45
C LEU A 502 -45.37 95.54 -97.38
N ASP A 503 -46.53 96.14 -97.16
CA ASP A 503 -47.61 95.54 -96.34
C ASP A 503 -48.28 94.33 -97.03
N GLY A 504 -48.34 94.36 -98.37
CA GLY A 504 -48.60 93.18 -99.19
C GLY A 504 -47.56 92.07 -98.94
N LEU A 505 -46.28 92.42 -98.83
CA LEU A 505 -45.20 91.49 -98.48
C LEU A 505 -45.30 90.99 -97.03
N LEU A 506 -45.67 91.80 -96.05
CA LEU A 506 -45.88 91.37 -94.65
C LEU A 506 -47.09 90.45 -94.49
N SER A 507 -48.18 90.69 -95.21
CA SER A 507 -49.31 89.76 -95.28
C SER A 507 -48.94 88.49 -96.07
N SER A 508 -48.06 88.59 -97.08
CA SER A 508 -47.43 87.43 -97.73
C SER A 508 -46.50 86.66 -96.79
N GLN A 509 -45.79 87.32 -95.86
CA GLN A 509 -44.96 86.69 -94.83
C GLN A 509 -45.82 85.98 -93.78
N ASN A 510 -46.99 86.51 -93.43
CA ASN A 510 -47.93 85.78 -92.57
C ASN A 510 -48.57 84.58 -93.29
N SER A 511 -48.72 84.65 -94.63
CA SER A 511 -48.98 83.47 -95.47
C SER A 511 -47.79 82.50 -95.47
N LEU A 512 -46.55 83.01 -95.54
CA LEU A 512 -45.31 82.24 -95.45
C LEU A 512 -45.15 81.56 -94.07
N ILE A 513 -45.59 82.18 -92.98
CA ILE A 513 -45.59 81.59 -91.63
C ILE A 513 -46.62 80.45 -91.53
N ARG A 514 -47.75 80.56 -92.23
CA ARG A 514 -48.68 79.42 -92.38
C ARG A 514 -48.06 78.31 -93.21
N LYS A 515 -47.43 78.64 -94.34
CA LYS A 515 -46.61 77.71 -95.13
C LYS A 515 -45.43 77.14 -94.36
N LEU A 516 -44.89 77.84 -93.36
CA LEU A 516 -43.83 77.34 -92.49
C LEU A 516 -44.38 76.41 -91.40
N ARG A 517 -45.64 76.55 -90.98
CA ARG A 517 -46.32 75.54 -90.16
C ARG A 517 -46.68 74.31 -90.98
N GLU A 518 -47.11 74.51 -92.22
CA GLU A 518 -47.28 73.43 -93.21
C GLU A 518 -45.92 72.78 -93.53
N GLU A 519 -44.82 73.54 -93.62
CA GLU A 519 -43.45 73.01 -93.69
C GLU A 519 -43.03 72.31 -92.39
N CYS A 520 -43.47 72.74 -91.21
CA CYS A 520 -43.23 72.02 -89.96
C CYS A 520 -43.99 70.69 -89.91
N CYS A 521 -45.22 70.63 -90.42
CA CYS A 521 -45.95 69.38 -90.58
C CYS A 521 -45.34 68.50 -91.69
N MET A 522 -44.90 69.10 -92.79
CA MET A 522 -44.11 68.43 -93.83
C MET A 522 -42.69 68.08 -93.34
N LEU A 523 -42.16 68.69 -92.29
CA LEU A 523 -40.90 68.33 -91.63
C LEU A 523 -41.12 67.24 -90.60
N GLY A 524 -42.30 67.16 -89.98
CA GLY A 524 -42.77 65.96 -89.28
C GLY A 524 -42.91 64.79 -90.24
N ALA A 525 -43.63 64.97 -91.36
CA ALA A 525 -43.76 63.96 -92.40
C ALA A 525 -42.42 63.64 -93.08
N LYS A 526 -41.54 64.63 -93.33
CA LYS A 526 -40.15 64.39 -93.77
C LYS A 526 -39.28 63.79 -92.67
N LEU A 527 -39.62 63.88 -91.38
CA LEU A 527 -38.91 63.21 -90.29
C LEU A 527 -39.36 61.76 -90.17
N GLU A 528 -40.66 61.47 -90.33
CA GLU A 528 -41.17 60.11 -90.47
C GLU A 528 -40.62 59.48 -91.76
N GLU A 529 -40.66 60.19 -92.89
CA GLU A 529 -40.02 59.81 -94.15
C GLU A 529 -38.49 59.79 -94.05
N LEU A 530 -37.84 60.55 -93.15
CA LEU A 530 -36.40 60.44 -92.88
C LEU A 530 -36.06 59.33 -91.89
N THR A 531 -36.98 58.87 -91.04
CA THR A 531 -36.81 57.65 -90.24
C THR A 531 -37.12 56.41 -91.07
N GLU A 532 -38.06 56.48 -92.00
CA GLU A 532 -38.33 55.45 -92.98
C GLU A 532 -37.25 55.44 -94.06
N LYS A 533 -36.73 56.59 -94.49
CA LYS A 533 -35.45 56.66 -95.23
C LYS A 533 -34.29 56.21 -94.37
N SER A 534 -34.19 56.50 -93.07
CA SER A 534 -33.13 55.93 -92.21
C SER A 534 -33.26 54.41 -92.08
N ARG A 535 -34.47 53.86 -92.21
CA ARG A 535 -34.75 52.41 -92.19
C ARG A 535 -34.44 51.78 -93.54
N ILE A 536 -34.83 52.42 -94.63
CA ILE A 536 -34.45 52.06 -96.01
C ILE A 536 -32.96 52.31 -96.26
N GLU A 537 -32.32 53.25 -95.57
CA GLU A 537 -30.88 53.55 -95.53
C GLU A 537 -30.16 52.60 -94.60
N LEU A 538 -30.80 52.02 -93.57
CA LEU A 538 -30.26 50.90 -92.81
C LEU A 538 -30.38 49.58 -93.61
N GLU A 539 -31.46 49.40 -94.36
CA GLU A 539 -31.63 48.28 -95.29
C GLU A 539 -30.70 48.46 -96.51
N GLN A 540 -30.51 49.69 -97.02
CA GLN A 540 -29.51 50.05 -98.02
C GLN A 540 -28.09 50.05 -97.45
N LEU A 541 -27.85 50.30 -96.17
CA LEU A 541 -26.54 50.10 -95.53
C LEU A 541 -26.32 48.62 -95.21
N SER A 542 -27.37 47.80 -95.14
CA SER A 542 -27.26 46.33 -95.08
C SER A 542 -26.98 45.75 -96.47
N LEU A 543 -27.57 46.34 -97.52
CA LEU A 543 -27.30 46.02 -98.93
C LEU A 543 -25.97 46.62 -99.40
N GLU A 544 -25.57 47.80 -98.93
CA GLU A 544 -24.23 48.37 -99.14
C GLU A 544 -23.23 47.63 -98.28
N LYS A 545 -23.57 47.15 -97.07
CA LYS A 545 -22.71 46.19 -96.35
C LYS A 545 -22.57 44.89 -97.16
N PHE A 546 -23.66 44.35 -97.69
CA PHE A 546 -23.61 43.16 -98.54
C PHE A 546 -22.82 43.43 -99.83
N HIS A 547 -23.00 44.58 -100.47
CA HIS A 547 -22.22 45.05 -101.61
C HIS A 547 -20.81 45.51 -101.22
N LEU A 548 -20.47 45.75 -99.95
CA LEU A 548 -19.12 46.02 -99.44
C LEU A 548 -18.43 44.73 -99.03
N GLU A 549 -19.18 43.71 -98.62
CA GLU A 549 -18.68 42.34 -98.44
C GLU A 549 -18.46 41.70 -99.82
N GLU A 550 -19.42 41.81 -100.74
CA GLU A 550 -19.34 41.42 -102.15
C GLU A 550 -18.36 42.29 -102.95
N THR A 551 -18.20 43.59 -102.67
CA THR A 551 -17.08 44.36 -103.24
C THR A 551 -15.78 44.18 -102.50
N VAL A 552 -15.72 43.67 -101.26
CA VAL A 552 -14.46 43.19 -100.64
C VAL A 552 -14.08 41.82 -101.20
N GLU A 553 -15.02 40.95 -101.53
CA GLU A 553 -14.76 39.72 -102.28
C GLU A 553 -14.41 40.02 -103.73
N SER A 554 -15.12 40.95 -104.38
CA SER A 554 -14.75 41.47 -105.71
C SER A 554 -13.44 42.24 -105.68
N LEU A 555 -13.07 42.93 -104.59
CA LEU A 555 -11.76 43.58 -104.44
C LEU A 555 -10.66 42.58 -104.09
N ARG A 556 -10.94 41.49 -103.36
CA ARG A 556 -9.98 40.38 -103.16
C ARG A 556 -9.77 39.62 -104.47
N ALA A 557 -10.85 39.33 -105.19
CA ALA A 557 -10.81 38.77 -106.53
C ALA A 557 -10.14 39.73 -107.52
N ARG A 558 -10.36 41.05 -107.44
CA ARG A 558 -9.72 42.08 -108.28
C ARG A 558 -8.30 42.40 -107.82
N CYS A 559 -7.90 42.14 -106.59
CA CYS A 559 -6.50 42.19 -106.15
C CYS A 559 -5.77 40.95 -106.63
N SER A 560 -6.31 39.75 -106.42
CA SER A 560 -5.77 38.50 -106.99
C SER A 560 -5.71 38.56 -108.52
N ASN A 561 -6.75 39.07 -109.18
CA ASN A 561 -6.78 39.31 -110.63
C ASN A 561 -5.95 40.55 -111.03
N MET A 562 -5.65 41.51 -110.14
CA MET A 562 -4.64 42.55 -110.39
C MET A 562 -3.21 42.03 -110.20
N GLU A 563 -2.98 41.03 -109.35
CA GLU A 563 -1.70 40.32 -109.23
C GLU A 563 -1.50 39.43 -110.46
N GLU A 564 -2.52 38.66 -110.86
CA GLU A 564 -2.53 37.96 -112.16
C GLU A 564 -2.40 38.94 -113.32
N GLN A 565 -3.09 40.08 -113.33
CA GLN A 565 -2.95 41.11 -114.36
C GLN A 565 -1.62 41.86 -114.28
N CYS A 566 -0.94 41.96 -113.13
CA CYS A 566 0.42 42.48 -113.04
C CYS A 566 1.43 41.47 -113.57
N VAL A 567 1.23 40.18 -113.30
CA VAL A 567 2.04 39.09 -113.88
C VAL A 567 1.73 38.91 -115.38
N GLN A 568 0.49 39.14 -115.82
CA GLN A 568 0.10 39.17 -117.22
C GLN A 568 0.54 40.46 -117.91
N HIS A 569 0.54 41.63 -117.24
CA HIS A 569 1.13 42.88 -117.74
C HIS A 569 2.64 42.80 -117.79
N GLY A 570 3.32 42.11 -116.88
CA GLY A 570 4.74 41.79 -117.04
C GLY A 570 4.97 40.92 -118.28
N ARG A 571 4.19 39.84 -118.42
CA ARG A 571 4.20 38.98 -119.63
C ARG A 571 3.64 39.66 -120.89
N MET A 572 2.95 40.79 -120.79
CA MET A 572 2.36 41.53 -121.91
C MET A 572 3.23 42.73 -122.29
N HIS A 573 3.84 43.47 -121.36
CA HIS A 573 4.92 44.42 -121.63
C HIS A 573 6.12 43.71 -122.25
N GLN A 574 6.46 42.47 -121.83
CA GLN A 574 7.48 41.70 -122.52
C GLN A 574 7.05 41.42 -123.97
N ARG A 575 5.88 40.81 -124.19
CA ARG A 575 5.31 40.60 -125.54
C ARG A 575 5.13 41.89 -126.36
N MET A 576 4.89 43.03 -125.73
CA MET A 576 4.66 44.34 -126.35
C MET A 576 5.98 45.07 -126.63
N LYS A 577 7.04 44.80 -125.86
CA LYS A 577 8.43 45.16 -126.16
C LYS A 577 8.95 44.33 -127.34
N ASP A 578 8.70 43.03 -127.33
CA ASP A 578 9.01 42.14 -128.45
C ASP A 578 8.22 42.55 -129.71
N ARG A 579 6.93 42.90 -129.55
CA ARG A 579 6.05 43.36 -130.65
C ARG A 579 6.29 44.80 -131.06
N LEU A 580 6.87 45.67 -130.22
CA LEU A 580 7.43 46.96 -130.63
C LEU A 580 8.69 46.76 -131.45
N GLN A 581 9.60 45.86 -131.06
CA GLN A 581 10.73 45.47 -131.92
C GLN A 581 10.28 44.75 -133.20
N GLN A 582 9.09 44.13 -133.21
CA GLN A 582 8.49 43.54 -134.39
C GLN A 582 7.83 44.62 -135.27
N LEU A 583 7.16 45.61 -134.68
CA LEU A 583 6.55 46.76 -135.36
C LEU A 583 7.60 47.74 -135.90
N ASP A 584 8.73 47.94 -135.23
CA ASP A 584 9.81 48.79 -135.73
C ASP A 584 10.45 48.18 -137.00
N ARG A 585 10.71 46.86 -136.97
CA ARG A 585 11.02 46.08 -138.18
C ARG A 585 9.88 46.15 -139.21
N HIS A 586 8.63 46.10 -138.79
CA HIS A 586 7.48 46.18 -139.71
C HIS A 586 7.24 47.57 -140.28
N CYS A 587 7.67 48.64 -139.61
CA CYS A 587 7.69 50.01 -140.13
C CYS A 587 8.84 50.17 -141.13
N GLN A 588 9.99 49.56 -140.88
CA GLN A 588 11.10 49.49 -141.84
C GLN A 588 10.70 48.71 -143.10
N THR A 589 10.05 47.55 -142.98
CA THR A 589 9.54 46.79 -144.16
C THR A 589 8.27 47.38 -144.76
N SER A 590 7.43 48.08 -144.00
CA SER A 590 6.23 48.76 -144.53
C SER A 590 6.61 50.03 -145.28
N ALA A 591 7.62 50.78 -144.84
CA ALA A 591 8.18 51.87 -145.64
C ALA A 591 8.71 51.35 -146.99
N GLN A 592 9.37 50.19 -147.00
CA GLN A 592 9.76 49.49 -148.23
C GLN A 592 8.52 49.05 -149.05
N GLN A 593 7.46 48.53 -148.42
CA GLN A 593 6.20 48.19 -149.11
C GLN A 593 5.45 49.41 -149.64
N VAL A 594 5.51 50.58 -149.00
CA VAL A 594 4.93 51.84 -149.53
C VAL A 594 5.71 52.30 -150.76
N CYS A 595 7.04 52.17 -150.77
CA CYS A 595 7.84 52.39 -151.98
C CYS A 595 7.46 51.39 -153.10
N GLN A 596 7.24 50.12 -152.76
CA GLN A 596 6.77 49.10 -153.71
C GLN A 596 5.31 49.31 -154.16
N LEU A 597 4.44 49.85 -153.31
CA LEU A 597 3.03 50.11 -153.63
C LEU A 597 2.86 51.41 -154.42
N LEU A 598 3.77 52.39 -154.30
CA LEU A 598 3.85 53.50 -155.25
C LEU A 598 4.29 52.99 -156.63
N ALA A 599 5.22 52.03 -156.72
CA ALA A 599 5.52 51.34 -157.97
C ALA A 599 4.35 50.49 -158.48
N LYS A 600 3.62 49.79 -157.59
CA LYS A 600 2.47 48.96 -157.96
C LYS A 600 1.20 49.76 -158.26
N GLN A 601 1.07 50.99 -157.76
CA GLN A 601 0.02 51.93 -158.16
C GLN A 601 0.26 52.45 -159.59
N ASN A 602 1.53 52.67 -159.97
CA ASN A 602 1.90 52.91 -161.36
C ASN A 602 1.57 51.69 -162.24
N GLN A 603 1.80 50.46 -161.76
CA GLN A 603 1.45 49.24 -162.48
C GLN A 603 -0.07 49.01 -162.58
N LEU A 604 -0.83 49.22 -161.50
CA LEU A 604 -2.29 49.05 -161.49
C LEU A 604 -3.04 50.21 -162.18
N MET A 605 -2.40 51.35 -162.42
CA MET A 605 -2.88 52.34 -163.40
C MET A 605 -2.87 51.78 -164.85
N GLN A 606 -2.01 50.79 -165.13
CA GLN A 606 -1.97 50.05 -166.39
C GLN A 606 -2.97 48.89 -166.38
N GLU A 607 -3.19 48.19 -165.26
CA GLU A 607 -4.27 47.17 -165.17
C GLU A 607 -5.68 47.78 -165.10
N ARG A 608 -5.83 49.03 -164.63
CA ARG A 608 -7.09 49.80 -164.79
C ARG A 608 -7.36 50.21 -166.25
N HIS A 609 -6.35 50.18 -167.11
CA HIS A 609 -6.57 50.23 -168.56
C HIS A 609 -7.08 48.90 -169.11
N THR A 610 -6.61 47.74 -168.61
CA THR A 610 -6.97 46.42 -169.16
C THR A 610 -8.24 45.81 -168.57
N LEU A 611 -8.43 45.70 -167.26
CA LEU A 611 -9.62 44.99 -166.72
C LEU A 611 -10.94 45.79 -166.85
N THR A 612 -10.87 47.03 -167.35
CA THR A 612 -12.02 47.73 -167.94
C THR A 612 -12.61 46.98 -169.16
N GLU A 613 -11.82 46.09 -169.79
CA GLU A 613 -12.19 45.19 -170.90
C GLU A 613 -12.84 43.88 -170.41
N GLU A 614 -12.65 43.46 -169.14
CA GLU A 614 -13.16 42.19 -168.60
C GLU A 614 -14.47 42.28 -167.80
N MET A 615 -14.85 43.48 -167.32
CA MET A 615 -16.16 43.73 -166.68
C MET A 615 -17.35 43.39 -167.61
N GLN A 616 -17.07 43.12 -168.88
CA GLN A 616 -18.00 42.71 -169.93
C GLN A 616 -18.37 41.20 -169.89
N ASN A 617 -17.66 40.34 -169.13
CA ASN A 617 -17.63 38.89 -169.40
C ASN A 617 -18.54 37.95 -168.54
N LEU A 618 -18.26 37.70 -167.25
CA LEU A 618 -18.76 36.47 -166.55
C LEU A 618 -19.67 36.73 -165.33
N ARG A 619 -20.81 36.02 -165.25
CA ARG A 619 -21.88 36.21 -164.23
C ARG A 619 -22.31 34.84 -163.62
N ILE A 620 -21.63 34.33 -162.55
CA ILE A 620 -21.59 32.89 -162.05
C ILE A 620 -21.37 32.66 -160.50
N GLU A 621 -21.35 31.39 -160.00
CA GLU A 621 -21.51 30.95 -158.56
C GLU A 621 -20.41 29.98 -157.92
N VAL A 622 -20.55 29.54 -156.64
CA VAL A 622 -19.54 28.76 -155.81
C VAL A 622 -20.15 27.82 -154.70
N HIS A 623 -19.47 26.74 -154.23
CA HIS A 623 -19.88 25.83 -153.09
C HIS A 623 -18.71 25.04 -152.36
N THR A 624 -18.86 24.53 -151.11
CA THR A 624 -17.90 23.58 -150.40
C THR A 624 -18.48 22.81 -149.16
N HIS A 625 -17.94 21.62 -148.78
CA HIS A 625 -18.31 20.66 -147.66
C HIS A 625 -17.18 19.59 -147.39
N THR A 626 -17.05 18.61 -146.44
CA THR A 626 -17.44 18.19 -145.02
C THR A 626 -16.72 16.80 -144.72
N HIS A 627 -16.68 16.04 -143.59
CA HIS A 627 -16.84 16.07 -142.10
C HIS A 627 -16.46 14.66 -141.46
N LEU A 628 -16.64 14.39 -140.13
CA LEU A 628 -16.82 13.10 -139.37
C LEU A 628 -15.67 12.34 -138.59
N TYR A 629 -16.11 11.54 -137.58
CA TYR A 629 -15.56 10.31 -136.91
C TYR A 629 -14.67 10.34 -135.62
N ARG A 630 -14.72 9.27 -134.77
CA ARG A 630 -13.87 8.96 -133.57
C ARG A 630 -14.02 7.50 -133.02
N LEU A 631 -13.03 6.93 -132.27
CA LEU A 631 -13.17 5.65 -131.49
C LEU A 631 -12.08 5.41 -130.40
N ARG A 632 -12.36 4.59 -129.36
CA ARG A 632 -11.39 3.81 -128.52
C ARG A 632 -12.10 2.68 -127.71
N LEU A 633 -11.35 1.86 -126.95
CA LEU A 633 -11.85 0.77 -126.07
C LEU A 633 -10.98 0.62 -124.78
N SER A 634 -11.43 -0.19 -123.81
CA SER A 634 -10.72 -0.70 -122.60
C SER A 634 -10.15 -2.15 -122.87
N VAL A 635 -9.73 -3.05 -121.96
CA VAL A 635 -9.81 -3.24 -120.49
C VAL A 635 -8.59 -4.06 -119.98
N PHE A 636 -8.39 -4.12 -118.64
CA PHE A 636 -7.41 -5.00 -117.94
C PHE A 636 -5.93 -4.65 -118.26
N ILE A 637 -4.86 -5.17 -117.63
CA ILE A 637 -4.68 -6.17 -116.54
C ILE A 637 -5.06 -5.57 -115.15
N ARG A 638 -4.86 -6.15 -113.94
CA ARG A 638 -4.01 -7.23 -113.43
C ARG A 638 -4.83 -8.35 -112.79
#